data_AF-A0A0D3A7J3-F1
#
_entry.id   AF-A0A0D3A7J3-F1
#
_cell.length_a   1.000
_cell.length_b   1.000
_cell.length_c   1.000
_cell.angle_alpha   90.00
_cell.angle_beta   90.00
_cell.angle_gamma   90.00
#
_symmetry.space_group_name_H-M   'P 1'
#
loop_
_entity.id
_entity.type
_entity.pdbx_description
1 polymer ?
#
loop_
_entity_poly.entity_id
_entity_poly.type
_entity_poly.pdbx_seq_one_letter_code
_entity_poly.pdbx_strand_id
1 'polypeptide(L)'
;MGGGDGGDDSVLHFVFVHGASHGAWCWYKLTTLLDAAGFKATSVDLTGAGINLTDSNTVVDFEHYNRPLFSLLSDLPPHHKIILVGHSIGGGSVTEALCKFTDKISMVVYLAADMVQPGSTSSPHDSTMAVGEEDIWEFTYGEGDDKPPTGMLMKEEFRRHYYYSQSPLEDPTLACKLLRPAPLRALNGADKLAPNPEAEKVPRVYIKTAKDNLFDPLRQDRVVEKWPPSQLYILEESDISWRRVITLLFSLSRLPYSLIFSVLYLFFNYNAKLHSWFDHISSLVHYIKKSYC
;
A
#
# COMPACT_ATOMS: atom_id res chain seq x y z
N MET A 1 4.24 -40.26 -30.65
CA MET A 1 4.68 -38.90 -31.00
C MET A 1 4.25 -38.01 -29.86
N GLY A 2 5.22 -37.59 -29.03
CA GLY A 2 4.97 -36.70 -27.91
C GLY A 2 4.72 -35.27 -28.42
N GLY A 3 3.59 -34.69 -28.03
CA GLY A 3 3.36 -33.25 -28.06
C GLY A 3 3.38 -32.80 -26.60
N GLY A 4 4.38 -32.00 -26.25
CA GLY A 4 4.66 -31.59 -24.88
C GLY A 4 3.50 -30.85 -24.25
N ASP A 5 3.16 -31.28 -23.04
CA ASP A 5 2.48 -30.48 -22.04
C ASP A 5 3.42 -29.34 -21.66
N GLY A 6 3.34 -28.25 -22.43
CA GLY A 6 3.94 -26.97 -22.04
C GLY A 6 3.08 -26.41 -20.93
N GLY A 7 3.37 -26.82 -19.69
CA GLY A 7 2.84 -26.15 -18.51
C GLY A 7 3.15 -24.67 -18.66
N ASP A 8 2.11 -23.86 -18.87
CA ASP A 8 2.18 -22.42 -18.78
C ASP A 8 2.61 -22.12 -17.34
N ASP A 9 3.91 -21.87 -17.12
CA ASP A 9 4.43 -21.34 -15.87
C ASP A 9 3.79 -19.96 -15.71
N SER A 10 2.57 -19.95 -15.15
CA SER A 10 1.75 -18.75 -15.06
C SER A 10 2.53 -17.73 -14.23
N VAL A 11 3.01 -16.68 -14.89
CA VAL A 11 3.76 -15.60 -14.25
C VAL A 11 2.91 -15.04 -13.11
N LEU A 12 3.43 -15.07 -11.88
CA LEU A 12 2.70 -14.52 -10.73
C LEU A 12 2.41 -13.04 -10.98
N HIS A 13 1.15 -12.67 -10.82
CA HIS A 13 0.65 -11.33 -11.06
C HIS A 13 0.27 -10.68 -9.73
N PHE A 14 1.01 -9.65 -9.34
CA PHE A 14 0.74 -8.82 -8.18
C PHE A 14 -0.11 -7.62 -8.56
N VAL A 15 -1.14 -7.34 -7.78
CA VAL A 15 -1.96 -6.12 -7.90
C VAL A 15 -1.86 -5.32 -6.60
N PHE A 16 -1.36 -4.09 -6.71
CA PHE A 16 -1.04 -3.21 -5.60
C PHE A 16 -2.08 -2.12 -5.39
N VAL A 17 -2.58 -2.01 -4.16
CA VAL A 17 -3.61 -1.07 -3.73
C VAL A 17 -3.03 -0.15 -2.66
N HIS A 18 -2.92 1.13 -2.98
CA HIS A 18 -2.34 2.15 -2.09
C HIS A 18 -3.27 2.51 -0.91
N GLY A 19 -2.70 3.19 0.09
CA GLY A 19 -3.44 3.73 1.23
C GLY A 19 -4.05 5.11 0.96
N ALA A 20 -4.56 5.76 2.02
CA ALA A 20 -5.16 7.08 1.96
C ALA A 20 -4.21 8.11 1.34
N SER A 21 -4.76 9.02 0.53
CA SER A 21 -4.08 10.17 -0.09
C SER A 21 -2.99 9.84 -1.12
N HIS A 22 -2.57 8.59 -1.22
CA HIS A 22 -1.54 8.11 -2.14
C HIS A 22 -2.15 7.73 -3.50
N GLY A 23 -1.31 7.17 -4.38
CA GLY A 23 -1.70 6.61 -5.67
C GLY A 23 -0.77 5.47 -6.05
N ALA A 24 -0.97 4.88 -7.23
CA ALA A 24 -0.12 3.85 -7.83
C ALA A 24 1.37 4.22 -7.82
N TRP A 25 1.68 5.51 -7.92
CA TRP A 25 3.05 6.05 -7.87
C TRP A 25 3.83 5.64 -6.62
N CYS A 26 3.18 5.34 -5.49
CA CYS A 26 3.91 4.95 -4.27
C CYS A 26 4.61 3.60 -4.40
N TRP A 27 4.18 2.77 -5.36
CA TRP A 27 4.71 1.43 -5.58
C TRP A 27 5.88 1.37 -6.56
N TYR A 28 6.30 2.49 -7.16
CA TYR A 28 7.24 2.52 -8.30
C TYR A 28 8.55 1.75 -8.07
N LYS A 29 9.15 1.86 -6.87
CA LYS A 29 10.38 1.13 -6.49
C LYS A 29 10.12 -0.37 -6.44
N LEU A 30 8.99 -0.79 -5.87
CA LEU A 30 8.67 -2.20 -5.67
C LEU A 30 8.29 -2.88 -6.98
N THR A 31 7.44 -2.25 -7.80
CA THR A 31 7.04 -2.82 -9.10
C THR A 31 8.21 -2.96 -10.05
N THR A 32 9.12 -1.98 -10.09
CA THR A 32 10.38 -2.06 -10.86
C THR A 32 11.18 -3.32 -10.51
N LEU A 33 11.21 -3.70 -9.23
CA LEU A 33 11.97 -4.87 -8.77
C LEU A 33 11.26 -6.18 -9.07
N LEU A 34 9.93 -6.20 -8.96
CA LEU A 34 9.13 -7.37 -9.31
C LEU A 34 9.21 -7.66 -10.82
N ASP A 35 9.12 -6.63 -11.65
CA ASP A 35 9.30 -6.75 -13.10
C ASP A 35 10.71 -7.27 -13.44
N ALA A 36 11.75 -6.73 -12.79
CA ALA A 36 13.13 -7.21 -12.96
C ALA A 36 13.34 -8.68 -12.53
N ALA A 37 12.50 -9.18 -11.64
CA ALA A 37 12.51 -10.58 -11.20
C ALA A 37 11.61 -11.50 -12.03
N GLY A 38 10.96 -10.98 -13.08
CA GLY A 38 10.10 -11.75 -13.99
C GLY A 38 8.66 -11.91 -13.50
N PHE A 39 8.22 -11.14 -12.50
CA PHE A 39 6.81 -11.08 -12.11
C PHE A 39 6.06 -10.04 -12.93
N LYS A 40 4.73 -10.19 -12.96
CA LYS A 40 3.85 -9.13 -13.46
C LYS A 40 3.39 -8.29 -12.27
N ALA A 41 3.52 -6.98 -12.36
CA ALA A 41 2.99 -6.06 -11.35
C ALA A 41 2.03 -5.05 -11.97
N THR A 42 0.87 -4.86 -11.35
CA THR A 42 -0.06 -3.77 -11.68
C THR A 42 -0.34 -2.94 -10.44
N SER A 43 -0.15 -1.63 -10.51
CA SER A 43 -0.51 -0.70 -9.44
C SER A 43 -1.72 0.13 -9.88
N VAL A 44 -2.76 0.17 -9.05
CA VAL A 44 -4.01 0.88 -9.39
C VAL A 44 -4.07 2.24 -8.72
N ASP A 45 -4.58 3.25 -9.42
CA ASP A 45 -5.10 4.47 -8.81
C ASP A 45 -6.57 4.28 -8.51
N LEU A 46 -6.95 4.33 -7.23
CA LEU A 46 -8.35 4.32 -6.81
C LEU A 46 -9.06 5.63 -7.22
N THR A 47 -10.38 5.66 -7.18
CA THR A 47 -11.13 6.85 -7.61
C THR A 47 -10.77 8.05 -6.73
N GLY A 48 -10.40 9.18 -7.35
CA GLY A 48 -9.94 10.38 -6.64
C GLY A 48 -8.49 10.34 -6.13
N ALA A 49 -7.75 9.26 -6.40
CA ALA A 49 -6.37 9.07 -6.00
C ALA A 49 -5.39 9.17 -7.18
N GLY A 50 -4.10 9.38 -6.90
CA GLY A 50 -3.04 9.50 -7.91
C GLY A 50 -3.44 10.42 -9.08
N ILE A 51 -3.43 9.89 -10.31
CA ILE A 51 -3.80 10.66 -11.52
C ILE A 51 -5.27 10.47 -11.96
N ASN A 52 -6.11 9.84 -11.14
CA ASN A 52 -7.54 9.69 -11.42
C ASN A 52 -8.23 11.07 -11.46
N LEU A 53 -8.97 11.38 -12.52
CA LEU A 53 -9.51 12.72 -12.75
C LEU A 53 -10.68 13.12 -11.83
N THR A 54 -11.27 12.17 -11.10
CA THR A 54 -12.36 12.46 -10.15
C THR A 54 -11.82 13.29 -8.98
N ASP A 55 -12.57 14.28 -8.52
CA ASP A 55 -12.30 14.95 -7.25
C ASP A 55 -12.67 14.02 -6.09
N SER A 56 -11.71 13.70 -5.22
CA SER A 56 -11.93 12.81 -4.08
C SER A 56 -13.01 13.32 -3.13
N ASN A 57 -13.24 14.64 -3.03
CA ASN A 57 -14.29 15.21 -2.20
C ASN A 57 -15.71 14.82 -2.66
N THR A 58 -15.86 14.37 -3.90
CA THR A 58 -17.14 13.93 -4.49
C THR A 58 -17.36 12.42 -4.37
N VAL A 59 -16.37 11.67 -3.88
CA VAL A 59 -16.43 10.21 -3.76
C VAL A 59 -17.05 9.85 -2.40
N VAL A 60 -18.31 9.44 -2.42
CA VAL A 60 -19.11 9.23 -1.20
C VAL A 60 -19.21 7.76 -0.76
N ASP A 61 -19.06 6.82 -1.69
CA ASP A 61 -19.24 5.40 -1.45
C ASP A 61 -17.96 4.59 -1.71
N PHE A 62 -17.75 3.57 -0.89
CA PHE A 62 -16.52 2.76 -0.93
C PHE A 62 -16.41 1.94 -2.22
N GLU A 63 -17.54 1.49 -2.76
CA GLU A 63 -17.58 0.76 -4.04
C GLU A 63 -17.13 1.66 -5.21
N HIS A 64 -17.55 2.93 -5.26
CA HIS A 64 -17.06 3.91 -6.23
C HIS A 64 -15.58 4.21 -6.03
N TYR A 65 -15.10 4.32 -4.79
CA TYR A 65 -13.67 4.44 -4.50
C TYR A 65 -12.88 3.26 -5.10
N ASN A 66 -13.41 2.05 -4.95
CA ASN A 66 -12.79 0.79 -5.41
C ASN A 66 -13.06 0.43 -6.87
N ARG A 67 -13.83 1.23 -7.63
CA ARG A 67 -14.20 0.94 -9.02
C ARG A 67 -13.00 0.61 -9.93
N PRO A 68 -11.86 1.33 -9.89
CA PRO A 68 -10.71 0.99 -10.73
C PRO A 68 -10.15 -0.41 -10.45
N LEU A 69 -10.09 -0.80 -9.17
CA LEU A 69 -9.69 -2.14 -8.77
C LEU A 69 -10.69 -3.19 -9.27
N PHE A 70 -12.00 -2.97 -9.06
CA PHE A 70 -13.02 -3.93 -9.48
C PHE A 70 -13.12 -4.09 -10.99
N SER A 71 -12.92 -3.02 -11.75
CA SER A 71 -12.80 -3.09 -13.22
C SER A 71 -11.63 -3.97 -13.62
N LEU A 72 -10.43 -3.73 -13.05
CA LEU A 72 -9.25 -4.55 -13.33
C LEU A 72 -9.50 -6.03 -13.04
N LEU A 73 -10.09 -6.35 -11.89
CA LEU A 73 -10.37 -7.74 -11.51
C LEU A 73 -11.42 -8.39 -12.41
N SER A 74 -12.44 -7.62 -12.83
CA SER A 74 -13.47 -8.11 -13.75
C SER A 74 -12.87 -8.48 -15.11
N ASP A 75 -11.92 -7.70 -15.60
CA ASP A 75 -11.27 -7.87 -16.91
C ASP A 75 -10.19 -8.96 -16.94
N LEU A 76 -9.82 -9.55 -15.78
CA LEU A 76 -8.87 -10.67 -15.74
C LEU A 76 -9.41 -11.88 -16.50
N PRO A 77 -8.58 -12.54 -17.34
CA PRO A 77 -8.97 -13.75 -18.07
C PRO A 77 -9.50 -14.86 -17.16
N PRO A 78 -10.36 -15.76 -17.69
CA PRO A 78 -10.74 -16.96 -16.96
C PRO A 78 -9.51 -17.73 -16.47
N HIS A 79 -9.57 -18.25 -15.25
CA HIS A 79 -8.50 -19.01 -14.57
C HIS A 79 -7.23 -18.22 -14.23
N HIS A 80 -7.09 -16.94 -14.62
CA HIS A 80 -5.98 -16.10 -14.19
C HIS A 80 -6.20 -15.67 -12.73
N LYS A 81 -5.27 -16.04 -11.85
CA LYS A 81 -5.29 -15.62 -10.44
C LYS A 81 -4.22 -14.59 -10.14
N ILE A 82 -4.49 -13.73 -9.16
CA ILE A 82 -3.60 -12.67 -8.72
C ILE A 82 -3.28 -12.76 -7.22
N ILE A 83 -2.18 -12.13 -6.84
CA ILE A 83 -1.85 -11.80 -5.46
C ILE A 83 -2.23 -10.33 -5.23
N LEU A 84 -3.19 -10.08 -4.34
CA LEU A 84 -3.56 -8.71 -3.95
C LEU A 84 -2.66 -8.24 -2.82
N VAL A 85 -2.18 -7.00 -2.92
CA VAL A 85 -1.36 -6.36 -1.89
C VAL A 85 -1.99 -5.01 -1.53
N GLY A 86 -2.47 -4.89 -0.30
CA GLY A 86 -3.09 -3.67 0.22
C GLY A 86 -2.23 -3.05 1.34
N HIS A 87 -2.15 -1.73 1.37
CA HIS A 87 -1.46 -0.98 2.42
C HIS A 87 -2.37 -0.01 3.15
N SER A 88 -2.19 0.10 4.48
CA SER A 88 -2.99 0.98 5.34
C SER A 88 -4.49 0.76 5.08
N ILE A 89 -5.28 1.81 4.86
CA ILE A 89 -6.71 1.71 4.54
C ILE A 89 -7.01 0.94 3.23
N GLY A 90 -6.01 0.77 2.35
CA GLY A 90 -6.11 -0.10 1.18
C GLY A 90 -6.37 -1.58 1.54
N GLY A 91 -6.13 -1.95 2.80
CA GLY A 91 -6.56 -3.20 3.41
C GLY A 91 -8.08 -3.46 3.31
N GLY A 92 -8.89 -2.42 3.52
CA GLY A 92 -10.34 -2.50 3.31
C GLY A 92 -10.71 -2.79 1.87
N SER A 93 -10.03 -2.12 0.92
CA SER A 93 -10.26 -2.32 -0.52
C SER A 93 -9.90 -3.73 -0.98
N VAL A 94 -8.78 -4.29 -0.49
CA VAL A 94 -8.42 -5.68 -0.83
C VAL A 94 -9.32 -6.71 -0.14
N THR A 95 -9.85 -6.42 1.05
CA THR A 95 -10.86 -7.27 1.72
C THR A 95 -12.18 -7.26 0.96
N GLU A 96 -12.64 -6.10 0.49
CA GLU A 96 -13.87 -6.01 -0.32
C GLU A 96 -13.68 -6.72 -1.67
N ALA A 97 -12.54 -6.53 -2.33
CA ALA A 97 -12.18 -7.24 -3.55
C ALA A 97 -12.14 -8.77 -3.32
N LEU A 98 -11.59 -9.21 -2.18
CA LEU A 98 -11.58 -10.62 -1.78
C LEU A 98 -12.99 -11.19 -1.68
N CYS A 99 -13.93 -10.44 -1.11
CA CYS A 99 -15.32 -10.88 -1.00
C CYS A 99 -16.06 -10.94 -2.34
N LYS A 100 -15.75 -10.04 -3.29
CA LYS A 100 -16.42 -9.94 -4.60
C LYS A 100 -15.80 -10.83 -5.69
N PHE A 101 -14.49 -11.08 -5.63
CA PHE A 101 -13.71 -11.75 -6.69
C PHE A 101 -12.88 -12.92 -6.14
N THR A 102 -13.40 -13.65 -5.16
CA THR A 102 -12.69 -14.74 -4.46
C THR A 102 -12.02 -15.75 -5.39
N ASP A 103 -12.66 -16.08 -6.50
CA ASP A 103 -12.19 -17.05 -7.50
C ASP A 103 -10.95 -16.58 -8.26
N LYS A 104 -10.73 -15.26 -8.36
CA LYS A 104 -9.60 -14.64 -9.06
C LYS A 104 -8.40 -14.34 -8.16
N ILE A 105 -8.49 -14.61 -6.87
CA ILE A 105 -7.47 -14.24 -5.89
C ILE A 105 -6.82 -15.50 -5.34
N SER A 106 -5.50 -15.64 -5.49
CA SER A 106 -4.73 -16.75 -4.94
C SER A 106 -4.23 -16.48 -3.52
N MET A 107 -4.01 -15.21 -3.17
CA MET A 107 -3.53 -14.75 -1.88
C MET A 107 -3.82 -13.27 -1.69
N VAL A 108 -4.03 -12.84 -0.44
CA VAL A 108 -4.07 -11.43 -0.05
C VAL A 108 -2.95 -11.12 0.93
N VAL A 109 -2.22 -10.03 0.67
CA VAL A 109 -1.14 -9.51 1.50
C VAL A 109 -1.57 -8.16 2.07
N TYR A 110 -1.59 -8.08 3.40
CA TYR A 110 -1.88 -6.88 4.17
C TYR A 110 -0.56 -6.33 4.69
N LEU A 111 -0.15 -5.16 4.21
CA LEU A 111 1.09 -4.50 4.64
C LEU A 111 0.75 -3.28 5.48
N ALA A 112 0.99 -3.37 6.80
CA ALA A 112 0.59 -2.35 7.77
C ALA A 112 -0.84 -1.85 7.47
N ALA A 113 -1.76 -2.79 7.24
CA ALA A 113 -3.06 -2.51 6.63
C ALA A 113 -4.22 -2.91 7.52
N ASP A 114 -5.36 -2.29 7.27
CA ASP A 114 -6.62 -2.64 7.91
C ASP A 114 -7.06 -4.03 7.41
N MET A 115 -7.06 -5.02 8.29
CA MET A 115 -7.45 -6.40 8.01
C MET A 115 -8.62 -6.80 8.92
N VAL A 116 -9.83 -6.40 8.53
CA VAL A 116 -11.06 -6.66 9.31
C VAL A 116 -11.78 -7.87 8.72
N GLN A 117 -12.11 -8.84 9.58
CA GLN A 117 -12.86 -10.02 9.16
C GLN A 117 -14.25 -9.65 8.63
N PRO A 118 -14.66 -10.12 7.43
CA PRO A 118 -16.02 -9.89 6.94
C PRO A 118 -17.07 -10.41 7.93
N GLY A 119 -18.04 -9.56 8.28
CA GLY A 119 -19.07 -9.85 9.28
C GLY A 119 -18.74 -9.43 10.70
N SER A 120 -17.53 -8.94 10.97
CA SER A 120 -17.16 -8.36 12.26
C SER A 120 -17.44 -6.86 12.30
N THR A 121 -17.76 -6.34 13.47
CA THR A 121 -17.80 -4.89 13.71
C THR A 121 -16.39 -4.42 14.05
N SER A 122 -15.85 -3.45 13.31
CA SER A 122 -14.59 -2.81 13.68
C SER A 122 -14.75 -2.06 15.02
N SER A 123 -13.72 -2.09 15.87
CA SER A 123 -13.69 -1.17 17.00
C SER A 123 -13.12 0.17 16.53
N PRO A 124 -13.62 1.32 17.02
CA PRO A 124 -12.98 2.61 16.79
C PRO A 124 -11.50 2.63 17.19
N HIS A 125 -11.08 1.76 18.13
CA HIS A 125 -9.70 1.62 18.58
C HIS A 125 -8.79 0.82 17.63
N ASP A 126 -9.36 0.16 16.63
CA ASP A 126 -8.59 -0.59 15.62
C ASP A 126 -8.28 0.28 14.39
N SER A 127 -8.97 1.41 14.23
CA SER A 127 -8.79 2.33 13.11
C SER A 127 -7.39 2.95 13.10
N THR A 128 -6.87 3.14 11.89
CA THR A 128 -5.67 3.94 11.61
C THR A 128 -5.84 5.40 12.02
N MET A 129 -7.08 5.90 12.10
CA MET A 129 -7.38 7.27 12.54
C MET A 129 -7.63 7.30 14.04
N ALA A 130 -6.60 7.65 14.81
CA ALA A 130 -6.70 7.79 16.25
C ALA A 130 -7.49 9.04 16.65
N VAL A 131 -8.32 8.92 17.70
CA VAL A 131 -8.84 10.07 18.45
C VAL A 131 -7.66 10.79 19.12
N GLY A 132 -7.50 12.09 18.88
CA GLY A 132 -6.42 12.92 19.45
C GLY A 132 -5.37 13.43 18.45
N GLU A 133 -5.45 13.01 17.19
CA GLU A 133 -4.57 13.45 16.10
C GLU A 133 -5.22 14.54 15.21
N GLU A 134 -6.36 15.12 15.59
CA GLU A 134 -7.09 16.09 14.75
C GLU A 134 -6.22 17.25 14.26
N ASP A 135 -5.21 17.66 15.04
CA ASP A 135 -4.31 18.75 14.69
C ASP A 135 -3.23 18.39 13.64
N ILE A 136 -3.07 17.13 13.24
CA ILE A 136 -2.13 16.75 12.17
C ILE A 136 -2.79 16.72 10.78
N TRP A 137 -4.12 16.88 10.72
CA TRP A 137 -4.93 16.75 9.52
C TRP A 137 -5.45 18.09 9.02
N GLU A 138 -5.51 18.24 7.71
CA GLU A 138 -6.27 19.25 6.98
C GLU A 138 -7.57 18.60 6.49
N PHE A 139 -8.70 19.18 6.86
CA PHE A 139 -10.01 18.73 6.45
C PHE A 139 -10.57 19.65 5.37
N THR A 140 -11.15 19.04 4.33
CA THR A 140 -11.89 19.76 3.28
C THR A 140 -13.38 19.57 3.49
N TYR A 141 -14.13 20.67 3.44
CA TYR A 141 -15.58 20.71 3.63
C TYR A 141 -16.29 21.00 2.30
N GLY A 142 -16.28 20.01 1.39
CA GLY A 142 -16.78 20.17 0.01
C GLY A 142 -18.29 20.47 -0.12
N GLU A 143 -19.06 20.33 0.96
CA GLU A 143 -20.49 20.64 1.00
C GLU A 143 -20.84 21.82 1.93
N GLY A 144 -19.84 22.56 2.40
CA GLY A 144 -20.00 23.65 3.36
C GLY A 144 -19.52 23.28 4.77
N ASP A 145 -19.14 24.31 5.52
CA ASP A 145 -18.52 24.18 6.86
C ASP A 145 -19.50 23.66 7.94
N ASP A 146 -20.80 23.65 7.66
CA ASP A 146 -21.84 23.10 8.51
C ASP A 146 -22.03 21.58 8.34
N LYS A 147 -21.33 20.96 7.38
CA LYS A 147 -21.39 19.53 7.09
C LYS A 147 -20.13 18.80 7.55
N PRO A 148 -20.18 17.47 7.76
CA PRO A 148 -18.97 16.69 8.00
C PRO A 148 -17.98 16.80 6.83
N PRO A 149 -16.66 16.74 7.10
CA PRO A 149 -15.65 16.90 6.07
C PRO A 149 -15.76 15.81 5.00
N THR A 150 -15.48 16.19 3.76
CA THR A 150 -15.47 15.32 2.59
C THR A 150 -14.09 14.74 2.32
N GLY A 151 -13.04 15.50 2.62
CA GLY A 151 -11.66 15.16 2.34
C GLY A 151 -10.76 15.32 3.54
N MET A 152 -9.69 14.53 3.59
CA MET A 152 -8.65 14.62 4.62
C MET A 152 -7.26 14.46 4.01
N LEU A 153 -6.33 15.31 4.42
CA LEU A 153 -4.93 15.25 4.02
C LEU A 153 -4.04 15.57 5.21
N MET A 154 -2.92 14.89 5.38
CA MET A 154 -1.96 15.24 6.44
C MET A 154 -1.30 16.59 6.11
N LYS A 155 -1.20 17.49 7.11
CA LYS A 155 -0.47 18.77 6.96
C LYS A 155 0.99 18.50 6.57
N GLU A 156 1.56 19.39 5.76
CA GLU A 156 2.86 19.16 5.11
C GLU A 156 3.99 18.89 6.11
N GLU A 157 4.02 19.62 7.22
CA GLU A 157 5.02 19.53 8.28
C GLU A 157 5.06 18.16 8.99
N PHE A 158 3.95 17.41 8.97
CA PHE A 158 3.84 16.12 9.65
C PHE A 158 4.17 14.92 8.73
N ARG A 159 4.05 15.08 7.40
CA ARG A 159 4.22 13.98 6.43
C ARG A 159 5.55 13.25 6.57
N ARG A 160 6.65 13.98 6.79
CA ARG A 160 7.96 13.33 6.98
C ARG A 160 8.00 12.46 8.24
N HIS A 161 7.40 12.91 9.34
CA HIS A 161 7.44 12.18 10.60
C HIS A 161 6.51 10.98 10.59
N TYR A 162 5.29 11.11 10.06
CA TYR A 162 4.28 10.06 10.12
C TYR A 162 4.33 9.11 8.93
N TYR A 163 4.57 9.61 7.71
CA TYR A 163 4.59 8.78 6.50
C TYR A 163 5.99 8.32 6.07
N TYR A 164 7.04 9.12 6.32
CA TYR A 164 8.32 8.92 5.63
C TYR A 164 9.52 9.00 6.58
N SER A 165 9.37 8.53 7.83
CA SER A 165 10.36 8.69 8.89
C SER A 165 11.69 7.97 8.62
N GLN A 166 11.66 6.88 7.85
CA GLN A 166 12.80 6.05 7.43
C GLN A 166 13.05 6.11 5.91
N SER A 167 12.35 6.98 5.19
CA SER A 167 12.50 7.17 3.74
C SER A 167 13.66 8.10 3.38
N PRO A 168 14.30 7.95 2.21
CA PRO A 168 15.19 8.97 1.67
C PRO A 168 14.40 10.24 1.34
N LEU A 169 15.04 11.41 1.45
CA LEU A 169 14.39 12.73 1.33
C LEU A 169 13.72 13.02 -0.02
N GLU A 170 14.12 12.32 -1.07
CA GLU A 170 13.49 12.39 -2.39
C GLU A 170 12.05 11.86 -2.37
N ASP A 171 11.74 10.84 -1.57
CA ASP A 171 10.41 10.24 -1.52
C ASP A 171 9.35 11.15 -0.86
N PRO A 172 9.57 11.82 0.30
CA PRO A 172 8.64 12.82 0.80
C PRO A 172 8.56 14.05 -0.12
N THR A 173 9.64 14.41 -0.83
CA THR A 173 9.60 15.48 -1.84
C THR A 173 8.65 15.13 -2.98
N LEU A 174 8.74 13.90 -3.49
CA LEU A 174 7.82 13.36 -4.48
C LEU A 174 6.38 13.35 -3.96
N ALA A 175 6.17 12.82 -2.75
CA ALA A 175 4.87 12.73 -2.12
C ALA A 175 4.21 14.10 -1.94
N CYS A 176 4.94 15.14 -1.52
CA CYS A 176 4.39 16.49 -1.40
C CYS A 176 3.86 17.06 -2.73
N LYS A 177 4.21 16.48 -3.88
CA LYS A 177 3.68 16.88 -5.20
C LYS A 177 2.54 16.01 -5.69
N LEU A 178 2.29 14.87 -5.05
CA LEU A 178 1.36 13.84 -5.55
C LEU A 178 0.26 13.46 -4.57
N LEU A 179 0.42 13.74 -3.28
CA LEU A 179 -0.61 13.49 -2.28
C LEU A 179 -1.87 14.33 -2.57
N ARG A 180 -3.02 13.68 -2.46
CA ARG A 180 -4.35 14.29 -2.66
C ARG A 180 -5.23 14.02 -1.45
N PRO A 181 -6.29 14.82 -1.18
CA PRO A 181 -7.21 14.53 -0.09
C PRO A 181 -7.83 13.12 -0.23
N ALA A 182 -7.87 12.35 0.85
CA ALA A 182 -8.54 11.07 0.91
C ALA A 182 -10.06 11.25 1.08
N PRO A 183 -10.91 10.44 0.41
CA PRO A 183 -12.36 10.58 0.46
C PRO A 183 -12.96 10.01 1.75
N LEU A 184 -13.04 10.80 2.82
CA LEU A 184 -13.45 10.35 4.16
C LEU A 184 -14.77 9.57 4.18
N ARG A 185 -15.77 10.04 3.41
CA ARG A 185 -17.11 9.43 3.37
C ARG A 185 -17.07 8.02 2.81
N ALA A 186 -16.32 7.82 1.73
CA ALA A 186 -16.12 6.51 1.15
C ALA A 186 -15.35 5.58 2.11
N LEU A 187 -14.30 6.08 2.76
CA LEU A 187 -13.48 5.26 3.67
C LEU A 187 -14.26 4.77 4.91
N ASN A 188 -15.30 5.50 5.35
CA ASN A 188 -16.23 5.04 6.41
C ASN A 188 -17.09 3.81 6.02
N GLY A 189 -16.96 3.31 4.78
CA GLY A 189 -17.59 2.07 4.33
C GLY A 189 -16.66 0.85 4.33
N ALA A 190 -15.37 1.02 4.63
CA ALA A 190 -14.34 0.01 4.39
C ALA A 190 -14.48 -1.29 5.21
N ASP A 191 -15.20 -1.25 6.32
CA ASP A 191 -15.38 -2.33 7.28
C ASP A 191 -16.80 -2.94 7.26
N LYS A 192 -17.68 -2.47 6.37
CA LYS A 192 -19.10 -2.88 6.33
C LYS A 192 -19.34 -4.07 5.40
N LEU A 193 -18.58 -5.14 5.61
CA LEU A 193 -18.67 -6.36 4.80
C LEU A 193 -19.51 -7.43 5.50
N ALA A 194 -20.38 -8.10 4.77
CA ALA A 194 -21.12 -9.26 5.26
C ALA A 194 -20.19 -10.48 5.45
N PRO A 195 -20.53 -11.44 6.34
CA PRO A 195 -19.77 -12.68 6.48
C PRO A 195 -19.61 -13.40 5.14
N ASN A 196 -18.40 -13.86 4.83
CA ASN A 196 -18.10 -14.55 3.57
C ASN A 196 -17.22 -15.80 3.79
N PRO A 197 -17.83 -17.00 3.91
CA PRO A 197 -17.09 -18.24 4.14
C PRO A 197 -16.11 -18.64 3.03
N GLU A 198 -16.33 -18.18 1.79
CA GLU A 198 -15.42 -18.48 0.68
C GLU A 198 -14.16 -17.61 0.76
N ALA A 199 -14.30 -16.34 1.16
CA ALA A 199 -13.16 -15.45 1.39
C ALA A 199 -12.21 -15.98 2.48
N GLU A 200 -12.76 -16.66 3.51
CA GLU A 200 -11.97 -17.25 4.60
C GLU A 200 -10.98 -18.33 4.14
N LYS A 201 -11.25 -18.98 2.99
CA LYS A 201 -10.41 -20.06 2.45
C LYS A 201 -9.18 -19.52 1.71
N VAL A 202 -9.17 -18.26 1.32
CA VAL A 202 -8.03 -17.64 0.61
C VAL A 202 -6.92 -17.34 1.62
N PRO A 203 -5.67 -17.77 1.37
CA PRO A 203 -4.57 -17.53 2.29
C PRO A 203 -4.29 -16.03 2.43
N ARG A 204 -4.11 -15.60 3.68
CA ARG A 204 -3.80 -14.22 4.03
C ARG A 204 -2.38 -14.14 4.60
N VAL A 205 -1.65 -13.11 4.20
CA VAL A 205 -0.34 -12.77 4.76
C VAL A 205 -0.44 -11.39 5.38
N TYR A 206 0.04 -11.22 6.60
CA TYR A 206 0.19 -9.91 7.22
C TYR A 206 1.67 -9.55 7.33
N ILE A 207 2.02 -8.34 6.93
CA ILE A 207 3.35 -7.77 7.03
C ILE A 207 3.27 -6.55 7.94
N LYS A 208 3.78 -6.72 9.16
CA LYS A 208 3.82 -5.68 10.21
C LYS A 208 5.00 -4.74 10.01
N THR A 209 4.78 -3.44 10.23
CA THR A 209 5.84 -2.41 10.27
C THR A 209 6.15 -2.07 11.74
N ALA A 210 7.39 -2.29 12.18
CA ALA A 210 7.74 -2.13 13.60
C ALA A 210 7.97 -0.67 14.03
N LYS A 211 8.26 0.23 13.09
CA LYS A 211 8.56 1.66 13.34
C LYS A 211 7.53 2.58 12.68
N ASP A 212 6.28 2.13 12.67
CA ASP A 212 5.16 2.88 12.11
C ASP A 212 4.69 3.96 13.09
N ASN A 213 4.88 5.22 12.70
CA ASN A 213 4.50 6.36 13.53
C ASN A 213 3.01 6.73 13.38
N LEU A 214 2.30 6.12 12.42
CA LEU A 214 0.89 6.40 12.17
C LEU A 214 0.02 5.21 12.57
N PHE A 215 0.32 4.02 12.06
CA PHE A 215 -0.38 2.80 12.43
C PHE A 215 0.39 2.03 13.48
N ASP A 216 0.25 2.47 14.73
CA ASP A 216 0.97 1.95 15.89
C ASP A 216 1.08 0.41 15.89
N PRO A 217 2.28 -0.16 16.12
CA PRO A 217 2.51 -1.60 16.08
C PRO A 217 1.58 -2.44 16.98
N LEU A 218 1.10 -1.90 18.11
CA LEU A 218 0.16 -2.60 18.98
C LEU A 218 -1.24 -2.67 18.35
N ARG A 219 -1.61 -1.70 17.52
CA ARG A 219 -2.86 -1.77 16.73
C ARG A 219 -2.75 -2.85 15.66
N GLN A 220 -1.60 -2.95 15.00
CA GLN A 220 -1.34 -4.02 14.03
C GLN A 220 -1.47 -5.40 14.69
N ASP A 221 -0.94 -5.57 15.91
CA ASP A 221 -1.08 -6.81 16.69
C ASP A 221 -2.55 -7.15 16.96
N ARG A 222 -3.37 -6.17 17.36
CA ARG A 222 -4.82 -6.39 17.58
C ARG A 222 -5.55 -6.84 16.31
N VAL A 223 -5.20 -6.27 15.16
CA VAL A 223 -5.80 -6.64 13.87
C VAL A 223 -5.44 -8.09 13.53
N VAL A 224 -4.19 -8.49 13.74
CA VAL A 224 -3.71 -9.88 13.55
C VAL A 224 -4.38 -10.85 14.53
N GLU A 225 -4.56 -10.47 15.79
CA GLU A 225 -5.23 -11.30 16.80
C GLU A 225 -6.71 -11.54 16.48
N LYS A 226 -7.41 -10.52 15.97
CA LYS A 226 -8.84 -10.59 15.65
C LYS A 226 -9.14 -11.47 14.43
N TRP A 227 -8.27 -11.44 13.43
CA TRP A 227 -8.40 -12.28 12.23
C TRP A 227 -7.06 -12.89 11.85
N PRO A 228 -6.67 -14.03 12.47
CA PRO A 228 -5.35 -14.62 12.27
C PRO A 228 -5.04 -14.89 10.79
N PRO A 229 -3.91 -14.36 10.26
CA PRO A 229 -3.47 -14.64 8.90
C PRO A 229 -2.80 -16.03 8.83
N SER A 230 -2.68 -16.56 7.61
CA SER A 230 -1.93 -17.80 7.38
C SER A 230 -0.44 -17.63 7.64
N GLN A 231 0.09 -16.43 7.41
CA GLN A 231 1.50 -16.09 7.65
C GLN A 231 1.60 -14.66 8.19
N LEU A 232 2.52 -14.45 9.13
CA LEU A 232 2.84 -13.15 9.71
C LEU A 232 4.33 -12.88 9.54
N TYR A 233 4.66 -11.68 9.10
CA TYR A 233 6.02 -11.20 8.99
C TYR A 233 6.17 -9.83 9.65
N ILE A 234 7.36 -9.52 10.14
CA ILE A 234 7.66 -8.25 10.80
C ILE A 234 8.85 -7.60 10.10
N LEU A 235 8.68 -6.33 9.72
CA LEU A 235 9.74 -5.49 9.19
C LEU A 235 10.28 -4.59 10.33
N GLU A 236 11.37 -5.04 10.96
CA GLU A 236 11.97 -4.42 12.15
C GLU A 236 12.48 -2.98 11.93
N GLU A 237 12.90 -2.67 10.70
CA GLU A 237 13.58 -1.41 10.33
C GLU A 237 12.81 -0.65 9.24
N SER A 238 11.47 -0.68 9.27
CA SER A 238 10.64 0.09 8.34
C SER A 238 9.51 0.83 9.05
N ASP A 239 9.31 2.07 8.59
CA ASP A 239 8.04 2.79 8.67
C ASP A 239 7.09 2.26 7.59
N ILE A 240 6.04 3.01 7.24
CA ILE A 240 5.15 2.69 6.12
C ILE A 240 5.87 2.69 4.74
N SER A 241 7.18 3.01 4.67
CA SER A 241 7.91 3.11 3.41
C SER A 241 8.51 1.78 2.96
N TRP A 242 8.44 1.58 1.65
CA TRP A 242 8.53 0.30 0.94
C TRP A 242 9.92 -0.33 0.85
N ARG A 243 10.90 0.13 1.64
CA ARG A 243 12.32 -0.24 1.48
C ARG A 243 12.62 -1.72 1.69
N ARG A 244 11.84 -2.46 2.49
CA ARG A 244 12.13 -3.87 2.86
C ARG A 244 11.02 -4.88 2.57
N VAL A 245 9.87 -4.42 2.09
CA VAL A 245 8.77 -5.27 1.60
C VAL A 245 9.24 -6.22 0.49
N ILE A 246 10.26 -5.78 -0.26
CA ILE A 246 10.89 -6.46 -1.39
C ILE A 246 11.38 -7.87 -1.04
N THR A 247 12.25 -8.02 -0.03
CA THR A 247 12.83 -9.33 0.32
C THR A 247 11.77 -10.34 0.74
N LEU A 248 10.67 -9.83 1.30
CA LEU A 248 9.58 -10.62 1.82
C LEU A 248 8.60 -11.10 0.75
N LEU A 249 8.24 -10.22 -0.19
CA LEU A 249 7.41 -10.63 -1.33
C LEU A 249 8.14 -11.65 -2.20
N PHE A 250 9.47 -11.58 -2.28
CA PHE A 250 10.27 -12.60 -2.93
C PHE A 250 10.26 -13.96 -2.22
N SER A 251 10.27 -14.00 -0.88
CA SER A 251 10.18 -15.28 -0.16
C SER A 251 8.80 -15.94 -0.32
N LEU A 252 7.73 -15.13 -0.41
CA LEU A 252 6.37 -15.61 -0.69
C LEU A 252 6.21 -16.22 -2.09
N SER A 253 6.99 -15.75 -3.06
CA SER A 253 6.98 -16.25 -4.44
C SER A 253 7.74 -17.56 -4.67
N ARG A 254 8.32 -18.17 -3.61
CA ARG A 254 9.13 -19.40 -3.66
C ARG A 254 10.33 -19.36 -4.62
N LEU A 255 10.84 -18.17 -4.96
CA LEU A 255 12.03 -18.06 -5.80
C LEU A 255 13.29 -18.59 -5.11
N PRO A 256 14.26 -19.13 -5.87
CA PRO A 256 15.54 -19.53 -5.32
C PRO A 256 16.29 -18.33 -4.74
N TYR A 257 16.86 -18.50 -3.54
CA TYR A 257 17.60 -17.48 -2.78
C TYR A 257 18.66 -16.72 -3.61
N SER A 258 19.25 -17.35 -4.64
CA SER A 258 20.24 -16.74 -5.53
C SER A 258 19.68 -15.61 -6.40
N LEU A 259 18.42 -15.70 -6.83
CA LEU A 259 17.74 -14.65 -7.61
C LEU A 259 17.40 -13.46 -6.72
N ILE A 260 16.91 -13.74 -5.50
CA ILE A 260 16.57 -12.76 -4.46
C ILE A 260 17.81 -11.93 -4.10
N PHE A 261 18.95 -12.59 -3.90
CA PHE A 261 20.21 -11.92 -3.59
C PHE A 261 20.71 -11.03 -4.73
N SER A 262 20.57 -11.46 -5.98
CA SER A 262 21.02 -10.70 -7.16
C SER A 262 20.21 -9.42 -7.39
N VAL A 263 18.88 -9.48 -7.21
CA VAL A 263 17.98 -8.32 -7.33
C VAL A 263 18.21 -7.32 -6.19
N LEU A 264 18.35 -7.81 -4.95
CA LEU A 264 18.68 -6.97 -3.79
C LEU A 264 20.06 -6.32 -3.95
N TYR A 265 21.07 -7.07 -4.41
CA TYR A 265 22.42 -6.57 -4.63
C TYR A 265 22.46 -5.44 -5.68
N LEU A 266 21.70 -5.55 -6.77
CA LEU A 266 21.58 -4.49 -7.78
C LEU A 266 20.90 -3.24 -7.20
N PHE A 267 19.81 -3.41 -6.43
CA PHE A 267 19.07 -2.31 -5.83
C PHE A 267 19.88 -1.54 -4.77
N PHE A 268 20.59 -2.25 -3.89
CA PHE A 268 21.44 -1.62 -2.87
C PHE A 268 22.65 -0.92 -3.50
N ASN A 269 23.27 -1.49 -4.53
CA ASN A 269 24.37 -0.82 -5.24
C ASN A 269 23.92 0.39 -6.06
N TYR A 270 22.70 0.37 -6.63
CA TYR A 270 22.16 1.50 -7.37
C TYR A 270 21.81 2.67 -6.44
N ASN A 271 21.17 2.39 -5.30
CA ASN A 271 20.88 3.41 -4.28
C ASN A 271 22.15 3.95 -3.61
N ALA A 272 23.18 3.12 -3.38
CA ALA A 272 24.45 3.58 -2.83
C ALA A 272 25.16 4.59 -3.76
N LYS A 273 25.07 4.39 -5.07
CA LYS A 273 25.61 5.34 -6.07
C LYS A 273 24.81 6.65 -6.12
N LEU A 274 23.48 6.58 -6.03
CA LEU A 274 22.61 7.77 -5.95
C LEU A 274 22.86 8.57 -4.65
N HIS A 275 22.95 7.90 -3.50
CA HIS A 275 23.30 8.55 -2.23
C HIS A 275 24.67 9.21 -2.27
N SER A 276 25.69 8.53 -2.83
CA SER A 276 27.02 9.14 -3.04
C SER A 276 26.96 10.41 -3.89
N TRP A 277 26.05 10.49 -4.87
CA TRP A 277 25.89 11.66 -5.72
C TRP A 277 25.17 12.80 -4.98
N PHE A 278 24.13 12.49 -4.20
CA PHE A 278 23.43 13.46 -3.34
C PHE A 278 24.32 13.99 -2.20
N ASP A 279 25.18 13.17 -1.61
CA ASP A 279 26.15 13.59 -0.59
C ASP A 279 27.18 14.57 -1.17
N HIS A 280 27.58 14.35 -2.44
CA HIS A 280 28.45 15.26 -3.17
C HIS A 280 27.77 16.63 -3.41
N ILE A 281 26.49 16.62 -3.79
CA ILE A 281 25.69 17.83 -3.98
C ILE A 281 25.46 18.55 -2.64
N SER A 282 25.15 17.82 -1.57
CA SER A 282 24.97 18.40 -0.22
C SER A 282 26.25 19.08 0.27
N SER A 283 27.40 18.43 0.04
CA SER A 283 28.73 18.99 0.33
C SER A 283 29.01 20.24 -0.51
N LEU A 284 28.64 20.24 -1.79
CA LEU A 284 28.75 21.39 -2.69
C LEU A 284 27.86 22.56 -2.25
N VAL A 285 26.61 22.29 -1.86
CA VAL A 285 25.67 23.29 -1.35
C VAL A 285 26.15 23.88 -0.03
N HIS A 286 26.70 23.06 0.88
CA HIS A 286 27.31 23.54 2.11
C HIS A 286 28.55 24.41 1.85
N TYR A 287 29.39 24.01 0.89
CA TYR A 287 30.54 24.80 0.46
C TYR A 287 30.14 26.14 -0.17
N ILE A 288 29.10 26.15 -1.01
CA ILE A 288 28.54 27.38 -1.58
C ILE A 288 28.03 28.29 -0.46
N LYS A 289 27.19 27.79 0.45
CA LYS A 289 26.68 28.59 1.59
C LYS A 289 27.79 29.19 2.45
N LYS A 290 28.92 28.49 2.60
CA LYS A 290 30.08 28.96 3.37
C LYS A 290 30.96 29.96 2.60
N SER A 291 30.87 29.98 1.28
CA SER A 291 31.66 30.87 0.42
C SER A 291 30.97 32.22 0.15
N TYR A 292 29.69 32.34 0.48
CA TYR A 292 28.88 33.55 0.33
C TYR A 292 28.42 34.16 1.67
N CYS A 293 28.98 33.70 2.79
CA CYS A 293 28.91 34.30 4.13
C CYS A 293 30.31 34.74 4.56
#